data_AF-A0A9P7W061-F1
#
_entry.id   AF-A0A9P7W061-F1
#
_cell.length_a   1.000
_cell.length_b   1.000
_cell.length_c   1.000
_cell.angle_alpha   90.00
_cell.angle_beta   90.00
_cell.angle_gamma   90.00
#
_symmetry.space_group_name_H-M   'P 1'
#
loop_
_entity.id
_entity.type
_entity.pdbx_description
1 polymer ?
#
loop_
_entity_poly.entity_id
_entity_poly.type
_entity_poly.pdbx_seq_one_letter_code
_entity_poly.pdbx_strand_id
1 'polypeptide(L)'
;MHGSESPMSRCPQCGFGTTIPRTRLTDTPSPFQHLISVNAAASDVDPIHHYLQGVHDEIQHIELVLKEVREEKIRLQNIADSHAALMSAFRKFPSEVLAEVFRYSIDIPSMDEQNKWVGDMTRVYTALCTLGGVCRHWRTTVLLTPFLWARFNVGWSGWKKSPVLLLKTMLDRSREADLSIGCAFIASGIDKQERRTLLECLVPTSYRWKHVLLLFDEDNVDIWADSGSSSIVGAAGASF
;
A
#
# COMPACT_ATOMS: atom_id res chain seq x y z
N MET A 1 -48.74 25.26 -37.34
CA MET A 1 -48.16 24.02 -36.77
C MET A 1 -46.95 24.43 -35.93
N HIS A 2 -47.14 24.66 -34.64
CA HIS A 2 -46.04 24.95 -33.70
C HIS A 2 -45.84 23.73 -32.83
N GLY A 3 -44.73 23.00 -33.05
CA GLY A 3 -44.28 21.94 -32.16
C GLY A 3 -43.61 22.57 -30.95
N SER A 4 -44.22 22.41 -29.79
CA SER A 4 -43.66 22.80 -28.50
C SER A 4 -42.57 21.80 -28.08
N GLU A 5 -41.30 22.20 -28.17
CA GLU A 5 -40.19 21.51 -27.51
C GLU A 5 -40.41 21.54 -26.00
N SER A 6 -40.50 20.37 -25.36
CA SER A 6 -40.58 20.28 -23.90
C SER A 6 -39.21 20.60 -23.28
N PRO A 7 -39.15 21.38 -22.18
CA PRO A 7 -37.89 21.82 -21.60
C PRO A 7 -37.11 20.64 -21.00
N MET A 8 -35.88 20.45 -21.47
CA MET A 8 -34.93 19.47 -20.95
C MET A 8 -34.56 19.84 -19.50
N SER A 9 -35.04 19.09 -18.51
CA SER A 9 -34.60 19.25 -17.13
C SER A 9 -33.19 18.65 -16.97
N ARG A 10 -32.25 19.49 -16.51
CA ARG A 10 -30.90 19.07 -16.10
C ARG A 10 -30.78 19.18 -14.59
N CYS A 11 -30.03 18.27 -13.98
CA CYS A 11 -29.70 18.36 -12.56
C CYS A 11 -28.92 19.66 -12.30
N PRO A 12 -29.35 20.52 -11.35
CA PRO A 12 -28.68 21.80 -11.08
C PRO A 12 -27.28 21.63 -10.44
N GLN A 13 -26.96 20.45 -9.92
CA GLN A 13 -25.74 20.21 -9.17
C GLN A 13 -24.64 19.51 -9.99
N CYS A 14 -25.00 18.68 -10.97
CA CYS A 14 -24.04 17.99 -11.84
C CYS A 14 -24.29 18.22 -13.35
N GLY A 15 -25.34 18.95 -13.72
CA GLY A 15 -25.66 19.25 -15.13
C GLY A 15 -26.19 18.07 -15.95
N PHE A 16 -26.28 16.87 -15.36
CA PHE A 16 -26.74 15.67 -16.07
C PHE A 16 -28.22 15.79 -16.48
N GLY A 17 -28.52 15.46 -17.73
CA GLY A 17 -29.90 15.44 -18.22
C GLY A 17 -30.72 14.37 -17.52
N THR A 18 -31.83 14.75 -16.90
CA THR A 18 -32.75 13.83 -16.20
C THR A 18 -33.82 13.25 -17.12
N THR A 19 -33.63 13.32 -18.44
CA THR A 19 -34.49 12.62 -19.39
C THR A 19 -34.33 11.12 -19.18
N ILE A 20 -35.22 10.55 -18.36
CA ILE A 20 -35.56 9.14 -18.45
C ILE A 20 -35.89 8.92 -19.92
N PRO A 21 -35.19 8.01 -20.64
CA PRO A 21 -35.67 7.59 -21.93
C PRO A 21 -37.08 7.05 -21.66
N ARG A 22 -38.12 7.80 -22.05
CA ARG A 22 -39.43 7.21 -22.19
C ARG A 22 -39.21 6.18 -23.26
N THR A 23 -38.95 4.94 -22.85
CA THR A 23 -39.07 3.77 -23.70
C THR A 23 -40.47 3.89 -24.25
N ARG A 24 -40.60 4.43 -25.47
CA ARG A 24 -41.81 4.24 -26.25
C ARG A 24 -41.70 2.81 -26.76
N LEU A 25 -41.75 1.86 -25.83
CA LEU A 25 -42.33 0.56 -26.11
C LEU A 25 -43.77 0.90 -26.45
N THR A 26 -43.97 1.18 -27.73
CA THR A 26 -45.18 1.76 -28.27
C THR A 26 -46.33 0.87 -27.82
N ASP A 27 -47.30 1.41 -27.09
CA ASP A 27 -48.60 0.76 -26.82
C ASP A 27 -49.38 0.48 -28.13
N THR A 28 -48.76 0.64 -29.30
CA THR A 28 -49.34 0.34 -30.59
C THR A 28 -49.45 -1.18 -30.74
N PRO A 29 -50.68 -1.72 -30.88
CA PRO A 29 -50.88 -3.14 -31.12
C PRO A 29 -50.18 -3.58 -32.40
N SER A 30 -49.85 -4.87 -32.49
CA SER A 30 -49.15 -5.44 -33.64
C SER A 30 -49.80 -5.01 -34.97
N PRO A 31 -49.03 -4.65 -36.00
CA PRO A 31 -49.58 -4.38 -37.34
C PRO A 31 -50.40 -5.57 -37.87
N PHE A 32 -50.09 -6.77 -37.38
CA PHE A 32 -50.74 -8.02 -37.72
C PHE A 32 -51.80 -8.46 -36.71
N GLN A 33 -52.16 -7.62 -35.72
CA GLN A 33 -53.11 -7.99 -34.65
C GLN A 33 -54.42 -8.57 -35.23
N HIS A 34 -54.95 -7.93 -36.27
CA HIS A 34 -56.15 -8.39 -36.96
C HIS A 34 -55.91 -9.71 -37.71
N LEU A 35 -54.78 -9.85 -38.42
CA LEU A 35 -54.43 -11.06 -39.18
C LEU A 35 -54.17 -12.27 -38.26
N ILE A 36 -53.58 -12.04 -37.09
CA ILE A 36 -53.41 -13.04 -36.02
C ILE A 36 -54.76 -13.48 -35.48
N SER A 37 -55.70 -12.54 -35.29
CA SER A 37 -57.05 -12.87 -34.78
C SER A 37 -57.88 -13.70 -35.75
N VAL A 38 -57.63 -13.59 -37.06
CA VAL A 38 -58.38 -14.31 -38.10
C VAL A 38 -57.58 -15.43 -38.79
N ASN A 39 -56.38 -15.78 -38.29
CA ASN A 39 -55.47 -16.75 -38.92
C ASN A 39 -55.22 -16.51 -40.43
N ALA A 40 -55.14 -15.24 -40.84
CA ALA A 40 -54.89 -14.86 -42.24
C ALA A 40 -53.39 -14.77 -42.53
N ALA A 41 -53.00 -15.08 -43.77
CA ALA A 41 -51.61 -14.97 -44.23
C ALA A 41 -51.21 -13.51 -44.43
N ALA A 42 -50.05 -13.11 -43.89
CA ALA A 42 -49.44 -11.83 -44.17
C ALA A 42 -48.65 -11.90 -45.48
N SER A 43 -48.84 -10.93 -46.38
CA SER A 43 -48.08 -10.83 -47.63
C SER A 43 -46.85 -9.93 -47.53
N ASP A 44 -46.70 -9.18 -46.43
CA ASP A 44 -45.65 -8.17 -46.25
C ASP A 44 -45.10 -8.26 -44.82
N VAL A 45 -43.78 -8.39 -44.68
CA VAL A 45 -43.04 -8.54 -43.40
C VAL A 45 -42.29 -7.25 -43.04
N ASP A 46 -42.25 -6.28 -43.95
CA ASP A 46 -41.54 -5.00 -43.80
C ASP A 46 -41.97 -4.19 -42.56
N PRO A 47 -43.24 -4.21 -42.12
CA PRO A 47 -43.64 -3.51 -40.89
C PRO A 47 -42.94 -4.08 -39.66
N ILE A 48 -42.85 -5.41 -39.49
CA ILE A 48 -42.17 -6.03 -38.34
C ILE A 48 -40.68 -5.70 -38.37
N HIS A 49 -40.05 -5.74 -39.55
CA HIS A 49 -38.63 -5.37 -39.69
C HIS A 49 -38.38 -3.91 -39.29
N HIS A 50 -39.27 -2.99 -39.65
CA HIS A 50 -39.17 -1.59 -39.22
C HIS A 50 -39.27 -1.43 -37.69
N TYR A 51 -40.21 -2.12 -37.03
CA TYR A 51 -40.31 -2.10 -35.56
C TYR A 51 -39.07 -2.69 -34.88
N LEU A 52 -38.57 -3.82 -35.37
CA LEU A 52 -37.36 -4.45 -34.85
C LEU A 52 -36.12 -3.56 -35.03
N GLN A 53 -36.02 -2.89 -36.18
CA GLN A 53 -34.94 -1.94 -36.45
C GLN A 53 -35.01 -0.73 -35.51
N GLY A 54 -36.20 -0.17 -35.28
CA GLY A 54 -36.38 0.93 -34.31
C GLY A 54 -35.98 0.55 -32.88
N VAL A 55 -36.36 -0.65 -32.43
CA VAL A 55 -35.94 -1.17 -31.11
C VAL A 55 -34.42 -1.40 -31.08
N HIS A 56 -33.83 -1.89 -32.16
CA HIS A 56 -32.38 -2.09 -32.25
C HIS A 56 -31.62 -0.76 -32.16
N ASP A 57 -32.07 0.26 -32.89
CA ASP A 57 -31.48 1.60 -32.86
C ASP A 57 -31.61 2.22 -31.45
N GLU A 58 -32.72 2.00 -30.76
CA GLU A 58 -32.91 2.48 -29.38
C GLU A 58 -32.02 1.74 -28.37
N ILE A 59 -31.82 0.43 -28.53
CA ILE A 59 -30.84 -0.33 -27.74
C ILE A 59 -29.44 0.24 -27.96
N GLN A 60 -29.02 0.42 -29.21
CA GLN A 60 -27.71 0.98 -29.54
C GLN A 60 -27.52 2.38 -28.95
N HIS A 61 -28.55 3.22 -29.02
CA HIS A 61 -28.53 4.55 -28.44
C HIS A 61 -28.35 4.51 -26.91
N ILE A 62 -29.12 3.67 -26.21
CA ILE A 62 -29.02 3.52 -24.75
C ILE A 62 -27.66 2.95 -24.35
N GLU A 63 -27.13 1.98 -25.08
CA GLU A 63 -25.78 1.43 -24.84
C GLU A 63 -24.69 2.50 -24.97
N LEU A 64 -24.81 3.37 -25.97
CA LEU A 64 -23.89 4.49 -26.16
C LEU A 64 -23.97 5.49 -25.00
N VAL A 65 -25.18 5.92 -24.63
CA VAL A 65 -25.37 6.84 -23.49
C VAL A 65 -24.85 6.22 -22.19
N LEU A 66 -25.12 4.94 -21.96
CA LEU A 66 -24.67 4.21 -20.77
C LEU A 66 -23.13 4.11 -20.73
N LYS A 67 -22.47 3.95 -21.88
CA LYS A 67 -21.02 4.00 -21.98
C LYS A 67 -20.48 5.39 -21.59
N GLU A 68 -21.02 6.46 -22.17
CA GLU A 68 -20.61 7.84 -21.86
C GLU A 68 -20.78 8.19 -20.37
N VAL A 69 -21.93 7.84 -19.79
CA VAL A 69 -22.20 8.07 -18.36
C VAL A 69 -21.22 7.31 -17.47
N ARG A 70 -20.86 6.07 -17.85
CA ARG A 70 -19.88 5.27 -17.09
C ARG A 70 -18.48 5.88 -17.16
N GLU A 71 -18.07 6.36 -18.33
CA GLU A 71 -16.79 7.05 -18.50
C GLU A 71 -16.73 8.33 -17.66
N GLU A 72 -17.79 9.14 -17.67
CA GLU A 72 -17.86 10.34 -16.83
C GLU A 72 -17.89 10.02 -15.34
N LYS A 73 -18.59 8.95 -14.93
CA LYS A 73 -18.55 8.45 -13.54
C LYS A 73 -17.12 8.09 -13.12
N ILE A 74 -16.39 7.35 -13.95
CA ILE A 74 -15.00 6.94 -13.66
C ILE A 74 -14.12 8.19 -13.51
N ARG A 75 -14.27 9.17 -14.42
CA ARG A 75 -13.55 10.44 -14.34
C ARG A 75 -13.84 11.19 -13.03
N LEU A 76 -15.11 11.35 -12.66
CA LEU A 76 -15.49 12.04 -11.43
C LEU A 76 -15.03 11.28 -10.16
N GLN A 77 -15.06 9.95 -10.18
CA GLN A 77 -14.53 9.14 -9.09
C GLN A 77 -13.03 9.36 -8.90
N ASN A 78 -12.25 9.35 -9.99
CA ASN A 78 -10.81 9.61 -9.92
C ASN A 78 -10.49 11.01 -9.35
N ILE A 79 -11.31 12.02 -9.68
CA ILE A 79 -11.20 13.37 -9.10
C ILE A 79 -11.50 13.34 -7.60
N ALA A 80 -12.59 12.68 -7.19
CA ALA A 80 -12.98 12.56 -5.80
C ALA A 80 -11.90 11.84 -4.95
N ASP A 81 -11.35 10.73 -5.46
CA ASP A 81 -10.30 9.97 -4.79
C ASP A 81 -9.01 10.80 -4.64
N SER A 82 -8.65 11.56 -5.67
CA SER A 82 -7.53 12.49 -5.63
C SER A 82 -7.73 13.59 -4.57
N HIS A 83 -8.97 14.10 -4.46
CA HIS A 83 -9.34 15.10 -3.47
C HIS A 83 -9.38 14.53 -2.05
N ALA A 84 -9.89 13.32 -1.86
CA ALA A 84 -9.86 12.60 -0.59
C ALA A 84 -8.42 12.34 -0.12
N ALA A 85 -7.54 11.98 -1.04
CA ALA A 85 -6.11 11.82 -0.75
C ALA A 85 -5.47 13.14 -0.29
N LEU A 86 -5.85 14.28 -0.89
CA LEU A 86 -5.41 15.62 -0.46
C LEU A 86 -5.97 16.02 0.91
N MET A 87 -7.21 15.61 1.21
CA MET A 87 -7.90 15.89 2.47
C MET A 87 -7.53 14.94 3.62
N SER A 88 -6.73 13.90 3.34
CA SER A 88 -6.28 12.94 4.36
C SER A 88 -5.62 13.66 5.54
N ALA A 89 -6.17 13.42 6.74
CA ALA A 89 -5.69 14.01 7.99
C ALA A 89 -4.20 13.75 8.24
N PHE A 90 -3.65 12.65 7.73
CA PHE A 90 -2.25 12.29 7.86
C PHE A 90 -1.27 13.22 7.12
N ARG A 91 -1.76 14.04 6.17
CA ARG A 91 -0.95 15.11 5.56
C ARG A 91 -0.86 16.36 6.44
N LYS A 92 -1.73 16.49 7.43
CA LYS A 92 -1.77 17.60 8.39
C LYS A 92 -1.03 17.30 9.68
N PHE A 93 -0.64 16.04 9.90
CA PHE A 93 0.08 15.68 11.12
C PHE A 93 1.47 16.30 11.13
N PRO A 94 1.89 16.89 12.26
CA PRO A 94 3.28 17.26 12.48
C PRO A 94 4.20 16.05 12.28
N SER A 95 5.42 16.30 11.83
CA SER A 95 6.39 15.24 11.56
C SER A 95 6.71 14.39 12.79
N GLU A 96 6.64 14.98 13.98
CA GLU A 96 6.87 14.32 15.27
C GLU A 96 5.80 13.27 15.56
N VAL A 97 4.52 13.60 15.31
CA VAL A 97 3.41 12.68 15.52
C VAL A 97 3.46 11.53 14.51
N LEU A 98 3.79 11.84 13.25
CA LEU A 98 3.99 10.81 12.23
C LEU A 98 5.16 9.89 12.56
N ALA A 99 6.28 10.45 13.01
CA ALA A 99 7.45 9.69 13.44
C ALA A 99 7.09 8.72 14.57
N GLU A 100 6.28 9.15 15.54
CA GLU A 100 5.84 8.29 16.63
C GLU A 100 4.91 7.16 16.15
N VAL A 101 3.96 7.47 15.25
CA VAL A 101 3.12 6.46 14.60
C VAL A 101 3.97 5.45 13.81
N PHE A 102 4.98 5.92 13.08
CA PHE A 102 5.89 5.05 12.33
C PHE A 102 6.67 4.13 13.26
N ARG A 103 7.14 4.66 14.40
CA ARG A 103 7.83 3.86 15.42
C ARG A 103 6.99 2.67 15.86
N TYR A 104 5.73 2.91 16.25
CA TYR A 104 4.80 1.84 16.64
C TYR A 104 4.43 0.89 15.49
N SER A 105 4.43 1.37 14.26
CA SER A 105 4.12 0.56 13.08
C SER A 105 5.26 -0.40 12.70
N ILE A 106 6.50 -0.09 13.11
CA ILE A 106 7.70 -0.87 12.81
C ILE A 106 8.07 -1.79 13.99
N ASP A 107 7.81 -1.36 15.23
CA ASP A 107 8.00 -2.14 16.47
C ASP A 107 6.95 -3.27 16.62
N ILE A 108 6.82 -4.16 15.62
CA ILE A 108 5.96 -5.36 15.74
C ILE A 108 6.76 -6.41 16.52
N PRO A 109 6.28 -6.86 17.71
CA PRO A 109 6.95 -7.91 18.47
C PRO A 109 7.08 -9.17 17.61
N SER A 110 8.27 -9.76 17.55
CA SER A 110 8.38 -11.12 17.04
C SER A 110 7.57 -12.03 17.98
N MET A 111 6.86 -13.02 17.43
CA MET A 111 6.00 -13.95 18.20
C MET A 111 6.79 -14.85 19.16
N ASP A 112 8.09 -14.63 19.29
CA ASP A 112 9.01 -15.48 20.03
C ASP A 112 9.42 -14.75 21.32
N GLU A 113 9.02 -15.29 22.46
CA GLU A 113 9.08 -14.58 23.73
C GLU A 113 10.50 -14.23 24.20
N GLN A 114 11.50 -14.88 23.62
CA GLN A 114 12.92 -14.65 23.88
C GLN A 114 13.48 -13.47 23.07
N ASN A 115 12.74 -12.98 22.06
CA ASN A 115 13.22 -12.06 21.01
C ASN A 115 12.40 -10.77 20.93
N LYS A 116 11.84 -10.38 22.07
CA LYS A 116 10.90 -9.25 22.23
C LYS A 116 11.48 -7.87 21.91
N TRP A 117 12.79 -7.76 21.67
CA TRP A 117 13.45 -6.45 21.78
C TRP A 117 13.53 -5.68 20.46
N VAL A 118 13.60 -6.32 19.28
CA VAL A 118 13.89 -5.58 18.04
C VAL A 118 13.43 -6.33 16.77
N GLY A 119 12.96 -5.61 15.74
CA GLY A 119 12.63 -6.19 14.43
C GLY A 119 13.86 -6.51 13.57
N ASP A 120 13.77 -7.54 12.71
CA ASP A 120 14.82 -7.85 11.72
C ASP A 120 15.17 -6.62 10.85
N MET A 121 16.45 -6.35 10.63
CA MET A 121 16.92 -5.17 9.89
C MET A 121 16.30 -5.05 8.49
N THR A 122 16.13 -6.16 7.77
CA THR A 122 15.52 -6.15 6.44
C THR A 122 14.04 -5.77 6.52
N ARG A 123 13.32 -6.29 7.51
CA ARG A 123 11.92 -5.96 7.77
C ARG A 123 11.76 -4.48 8.12
N VAL A 124 12.59 -3.98 9.04
CA VAL A 124 12.60 -2.57 9.45
C VAL A 124 12.84 -1.66 8.24
N TYR A 125 13.87 -1.94 7.45
CA TYR A 125 14.18 -1.18 6.24
C TYR A 125 13.02 -1.19 5.23
N THR A 126 12.41 -2.36 5.01
CA THR A 126 11.28 -2.52 4.08
C THR A 126 10.06 -1.72 4.55
N ALA A 127 9.77 -1.74 5.85
CA ALA A 127 8.69 -0.96 6.45
C ALA A 127 8.95 0.55 6.27
N LEU A 128 10.16 1.02 6.55
CA LEU A 128 10.55 2.42 6.34
C LEU A 128 10.44 2.85 4.87
N CYS A 129 10.84 1.99 3.93
CA CYS A 129 10.69 2.24 2.50
C CYS A 129 9.21 2.33 2.10
N THR A 130 8.38 1.45 2.64
CA THR A 130 6.93 1.43 2.40
C THR A 130 6.27 2.72 2.91
N LEU A 131 6.59 3.14 4.13
CA LEU A 131 6.13 4.41 4.70
C LEU A 131 6.62 5.61 3.88
N GLY A 132 7.89 5.60 3.45
CA GLY A 132 8.46 6.61 2.57
C GLY A 132 7.88 6.61 1.15
N GLY A 133 7.15 5.57 0.76
CA GLY A 133 6.45 5.47 -0.53
C GLY A 133 5.16 6.29 -0.60
N VAL A 134 4.52 6.58 0.54
CA VAL A 134 3.16 7.12 0.60
C VAL A 134 3.03 8.55 0.04
N CYS A 135 3.85 9.48 0.52
CA CYS A 135 3.87 10.85 0.02
C CYS A 135 5.20 11.55 0.35
N ARG A 136 5.43 12.75 -0.22
CA ARG A 136 6.64 13.54 0.04
C ARG A 136 6.83 13.87 1.52
N HIS A 137 5.75 14.18 2.25
CA HIS A 137 5.80 14.50 3.68
C HIS A 137 6.25 13.31 4.53
N TRP A 138 5.67 12.13 4.27
CA TRP A 138 6.04 10.89 4.96
C TRP A 138 7.48 10.49 4.65
N ARG A 139 7.88 10.57 3.37
CA ARG A 139 9.27 10.33 2.96
C ARG A 139 10.25 11.23 3.69
N THR A 140 9.94 12.53 3.74
CA THR A 140 10.79 13.51 4.42
C THR A 140 10.88 13.20 5.91
N THR A 141 9.75 12.87 6.54
CA THR A 141 9.69 12.49 7.95
C THR A 141 10.53 11.24 8.22
N VAL A 142 10.38 10.17 7.44
CA VAL A 142 11.18 8.94 7.56
C VAL A 142 12.68 9.21 7.44
N LEU A 143 13.09 10.00 6.43
CA LEU A 143 14.51 10.26 6.17
C LEU A 143 15.17 11.22 7.18
N LEU A 144 14.39 12.13 7.78
CA LEU A 144 14.88 13.12 8.74
C LEU A 144 14.77 12.67 10.20
N THR A 145 14.16 11.51 10.47
CA THR A 145 13.95 11.02 11.83
C THR A 145 14.92 9.88 12.13
N PRO A 146 16.07 10.14 12.78
CA PRO A 146 17.16 9.16 12.83
C PRO A 146 16.84 7.96 13.75
N PHE A 147 16.06 8.17 14.82
CA PHE A 147 15.72 7.09 15.76
C PHE A 147 14.93 5.94 15.10
N LEU A 148 14.20 6.20 14.00
CA LEU A 148 13.50 5.16 13.26
C LEU A 148 14.45 4.13 12.62
N TRP A 149 15.70 4.53 12.37
CA TRP A 149 16.74 3.69 11.77
C TRP A 149 17.66 3.06 12.82
N ALA A 150 17.48 3.41 14.10
CA ALA A 150 18.41 3.09 15.18
C ALA A 150 18.07 1.79 15.93
N ARG A 151 16.96 1.14 15.59
CA ARG A 151 16.47 -0.07 16.27
C ARG A 151 16.27 -1.23 15.28
N PHE A 152 17.21 -2.17 15.25
CA PHE A 152 17.15 -3.33 14.34
C PHE A 152 18.00 -4.53 14.82
N ASN A 153 17.66 -5.74 14.35
CA ASN A 153 18.41 -6.97 14.60
C ASN A 153 19.29 -7.37 13.42
N VAL A 154 20.53 -7.75 13.72
CA VAL A 154 21.55 -8.27 12.79
C VAL A 154 21.65 -9.79 12.99
N GLY A 155 21.44 -10.56 11.92
CA GLY A 155 21.66 -12.02 11.91
C GLY A 155 20.42 -12.90 12.10
N TRP A 156 19.20 -12.35 12.20
CA TRP A 156 17.99 -13.18 12.36
C TRP A 156 17.43 -13.77 11.07
N SER A 157 17.81 -13.25 9.89
CA SER A 157 17.23 -13.70 8.61
C SER A 157 18.21 -14.44 7.70
N GLY A 158 17.69 -15.44 6.97
CA GLY A 158 18.41 -16.19 5.94
C GLY A 158 18.72 -15.33 4.72
N TRP A 159 19.74 -14.49 4.85
CA TRP A 159 20.14 -13.52 3.85
C TRP A 159 20.57 -14.18 2.54
N LYS A 160 19.99 -13.74 1.42
CA LYS A 160 20.41 -14.15 0.06
C LYS A 160 21.57 -13.30 -0.48
N LYS A 161 21.89 -12.18 0.17
CA LYS A 161 22.91 -11.21 -0.21
C LYS A 161 23.62 -10.68 1.03
N SER A 162 24.85 -10.20 0.86
CA SER A 162 25.63 -9.67 1.98
C SER A 162 24.87 -8.53 2.70
N PRO A 163 24.67 -8.63 4.01
CA PRO A 163 23.94 -7.66 4.85
C PRO A 163 24.65 -6.32 5.05
N VAL A 164 25.95 -6.26 4.73
CA VAL A 164 26.84 -5.17 5.14
C VAL A 164 26.37 -3.83 4.57
N LEU A 165 25.91 -3.80 3.31
CA LEU A 165 25.42 -2.57 2.68
C LEU A 165 24.16 -2.02 3.38
N LEU A 166 23.25 -2.93 3.75
CA LEU A 166 22.04 -2.55 4.46
C LEU A 166 22.39 -2.05 5.87
N LEU A 167 23.29 -2.75 6.57
CA LEU A 167 23.78 -2.29 7.88
C LEU A 167 24.37 -0.88 7.79
N LYS A 168 25.28 -0.63 6.85
CA LYS A 168 25.85 0.72 6.63
C LYS A 168 24.76 1.76 6.39
N THR A 169 23.77 1.45 5.56
CA THR A 169 22.63 2.34 5.31
C THR A 169 21.86 2.64 6.60
N MET A 170 21.57 1.64 7.43
CA MET A 170 20.87 1.81 8.70
C MET A 170 21.69 2.68 9.67
N LEU A 171 23.00 2.42 9.78
CA LEU A 171 23.91 3.19 10.62
C LEU A 171 24.01 4.65 10.15
N ASP A 172 24.23 4.89 8.86
CA ASP A 172 24.32 6.24 8.27
C ASP A 172 23.03 7.05 8.51
N ARG A 173 21.87 6.41 8.36
CA ARG A 173 20.56 7.07 8.55
C ARG A 173 20.21 7.27 10.01
N SER A 174 20.70 6.42 10.91
CA SER A 174 20.52 6.58 12.36
C SER A 174 21.30 7.75 12.96
N ARG A 175 22.32 8.27 12.27
CA ARG A 175 23.14 9.43 12.70
C ARG A 175 23.62 9.27 14.15
N GLU A 176 23.37 10.25 15.01
CA GLU A 176 23.74 10.27 16.43
C GLU A 176 22.65 9.69 17.35
N ALA A 177 21.60 9.08 16.81
CA ALA A 177 20.55 8.51 17.67
C ALA A 177 21.08 7.29 18.46
N ASP A 178 20.57 7.14 19.68
CA ASP A 178 20.80 5.97 20.51
C ASP A 178 20.47 4.66 19.77
N LEU A 179 21.45 3.79 19.61
CA LEU A 179 21.30 2.49 18.94
C LEU A 179 20.73 1.44 19.89
N SER A 180 19.73 0.71 19.41
CA SER A 180 19.15 -0.47 20.05
C SER A 180 19.28 -1.66 19.11
N ILE A 181 20.36 -2.42 19.27
CA ILE A 181 20.75 -3.49 18.35
C ILE A 181 20.74 -4.86 19.02
N GLY A 182 20.22 -5.86 18.33
CA GLY A 182 20.45 -7.25 18.70
C GLY A 182 21.26 -7.95 17.63
N CYS A 183 22.23 -8.75 18.04
CA CYS A 183 23.09 -9.52 17.18
C CYS A 183 22.97 -10.99 17.57
N ALA A 184 22.32 -11.80 16.74
CA ALA A 184 22.17 -13.23 16.97
C ALA A 184 22.88 -13.99 15.85
N PHE A 185 24.14 -14.35 16.08
CA PHE A 185 24.95 -15.04 15.05
C PHE A 185 24.83 -16.56 15.10
N ILE A 186 24.22 -17.10 16.16
CA ILE A 186 24.19 -18.52 16.52
C ILE A 186 23.46 -19.40 15.49
N ALA A 187 22.49 -18.86 14.74
CA ALA A 187 21.67 -19.63 13.79
C ALA A 187 21.66 -19.07 12.36
N SER A 188 22.55 -18.12 12.06
CA SER A 188 22.39 -17.21 10.92
C SER A 188 22.91 -17.76 9.58
N GLY A 189 23.66 -18.86 9.58
CA GLY A 189 24.35 -19.35 8.38
C GLY A 189 25.44 -18.41 7.84
N ILE A 190 25.74 -17.33 8.57
CA ILE A 190 26.75 -16.31 8.24
C ILE A 190 28.14 -16.86 8.55
N ASP A 191 29.05 -16.81 7.57
CA ASP A 191 30.42 -17.24 7.76
C ASP A 191 31.22 -16.31 8.71
N LYS A 192 32.40 -16.78 9.15
CA LYS A 192 33.24 -16.02 10.10
C LYS A 192 33.71 -14.67 9.55
N GLN A 193 33.90 -14.55 8.23
CA GLN A 193 34.41 -13.32 7.60
C GLN A 193 33.32 -12.26 7.47
N GLU A 194 32.11 -12.64 7.06
CA GLU A 194 30.96 -11.74 7.04
C GLU A 194 30.60 -11.27 8.46
N ARG A 195 30.66 -12.16 9.45
CA ARG A 195 30.48 -11.80 10.87
C ARG A 195 31.49 -10.74 11.31
N ARG A 196 32.78 -10.94 11.00
CA ARG A 196 33.82 -9.95 11.28
C ARG A 196 33.51 -8.61 10.63
N THR A 197 33.12 -8.61 9.36
CA THR A 197 32.80 -7.39 8.60
C THR A 197 31.61 -6.63 9.20
N LEU A 198 30.60 -7.34 9.70
CA LEU A 198 29.46 -6.73 10.41
C LEU A 198 29.90 -6.08 11.72
N LEU A 199 30.74 -6.78 12.50
CA LEU A 199 31.28 -6.25 13.75
C LEU A 199 32.18 -5.03 13.51
N GLU A 200 33.02 -5.05 12.47
CA GLU A 200 33.84 -3.90 12.06
C GLU A 200 32.99 -2.67 11.70
N CYS A 201 31.74 -2.85 11.24
CA CYS A 201 30.82 -1.75 11.01
C CYS A 201 30.10 -1.29 12.31
N LEU A 202 29.79 -2.23 13.21
CA LEU A 202 29.03 -1.97 14.43
C LEU A 202 29.89 -1.36 15.54
N VAL A 203 31.05 -1.94 15.83
CA VAL A 203 31.93 -1.54 16.96
C VAL A 203 32.28 -0.06 16.96
N PRO A 204 32.57 0.61 15.82
CA PRO A 204 32.83 2.05 15.80
C PRO A 204 31.64 2.92 16.29
N THR A 205 30.44 2.36 16.35
CA THR A 205 29.22 3.05 16.82
C THR A 205 28.91 2.78 18.29
N SER A 206 29.79 2.06 19.01
CA SER A 206 29.56 1.61 20.39
C SER A 206 29.32 2.73 21.39
N TYR A 207 29.87 3.93 21.15
CA TYR A 207 29.70 5.10 22.01
C TYR A 207 28.24 5.58 22.15
N ARG A 208 27.36 5.21 21.21
CA ARG A 208 25.93 5.58 21.21
C ARG A 208 25.01 4.36 21.33
N TRP A 209 25.53 3.24 21.82
CA TRP A 209 24.73 2.05 22.09
C TRP A 209 23.92 2.23 23.37
N LYS A 210 22.60 2.08 23.29
CA LYS A 210 21.66 2.15 24.43
C LYS A 210 21.20 0.78 24.89
N HIS A 211 20.83 -0.08 23.94
CA HIS A 211 20.41 -1.45 24.21
C HIS A 211 21.14 -2.37 23.25
N VAL A 212 21.89 -3.33 23.79
CA VAL A 212 22.67 -4.26 22.97
C VAL A 212 22.47 -5.65 23.50
N LEU A 213 22.08 -6.56 22.62
CA LEU A 213 22.01 -7.99 22.90
C LEU A 213 22.96 -8.70 21.94
N LEU A 214 24.02 -9.33 22.47
CA LEU A 214 24.95 -10.12 21.67
C LEU A 214 24.78 -11.58 22.06
N LEU A 215 24.33 -12.41 21.11
CA LEU A 215 24.20 -13.84 21.26
C LEU A 215 25.28 -14.50 20.41
N PHE A 216 26.21 -15.19 21.08
CA PHE A 216 27.32 -15.93 20.49
C PHE A 216 27.17 -17.42 20.74
N ASP A 217 27.66 -18.21 19.79
CA ASP A 217 27.86 -19.64 20.00
C ASP A 217 29.08 -19.83 20.91
N GLU A 218 29.05 -20.83 21.82
CA GLU A 218 30.04 -21.01 22.90
C GLU A 218 31.50 -21.08 22.38
N ASP A 219 31.69 -21.40 21.11
CA ASP A 219 32.99 -21.50 20.43
C ASP A 219 33.66 -20.15 20.03
N ASN A 220 33.09 -18.97 20.33
CA ASN A 220 33.57 -17.68 19.79
C ASN A 220 33.83 -16.56 20.82
N VAL A 221 34.09 -16.89 22.09
CA VAL A 221 34.36 -15.92 23.17
C VAL A 221 35.63 -15.07 22.92
N ASP A 222 36.57 -15.55 22.12
CA ASP A 222 37.89 -14.92 21.96
C ASP A 222 37.94 -13.64 21.10
N ILE A 223 36.86 -13.28 20.39
CA ILE A 223 36.87 -12.12 19.46
C ILE A 223 36.81 -10.78 20.21
N TRP A 224 36.36 -10.75 21.46
CA TRP A 224 36.10 -9.51 22.19
C TRP A 224 37.14 -9.15 23.25
N ALA A 225 38.10 -10.05 23.53
CA ALA A 225 39.14 -9.84 24.54
C ALA A 225 40.05 -8.63 24.24
N ASP A 226 40.15 -8.19 22.98
CA ASP A 226 41.02 -7.09 22.56
C ASP A 226 40.38 -5.69 22.55
N SER A 227 39.08 -5.55 22.85
CA SER A 227 38.33 -4.29 22.60
C SER A 227 38.06 -3.40 23.81
N GLY A 228 38.66 -3.69 24.97
CA GLY A 228 38.86 -2.72 26.07
C GLY A 228 37.62 -2.01 26.63
N SER A 229 36.41 -2.53 26.42
CA SER A 229 35.16 -1.85 26.81
C SER A 229 34.48 -2.61 27.96
N SER A 230 34.68 -2.14 29.19
CA SER A 230 34.20 -2.77 30.44
C SER A 230 32.68 -2.69 30.70
N SER A 231 31.83 -2.58 29.68
CA SER A 231 30.36 -2.53 29.87
C SER A 231 29.61 -3.70 29.22
N ILE A 232 30.30 -4.77 28.84
CA ILE A 232 29.68 -5.98 28.29
C ILE A 232 29.10 -6.80 29.44
N VAL A 233 27.79 -6.70 29.66
CA VAL A 233 27.06 -7.68 30.48
C VAL A 233 26.96 -8.96 29.64
N GLY A 234 27.88 -9.90 29.89
CA GLY A 234 27.79 -11.25 29.40
C GLY A 234 26.65 -11.98 30.11
N ALA A 235 25.55 -12.22 29.40
CA ALA A 235 24.57 -13.23 29.82
C ALA A 235 25.05 -14.59 29.30
N ALA A 236 25.91 -15.25 30.09
CA ALA A 236 26.15 -16.68 29.94
C ALA A 236 24.91 -17.41 30.47
N GLY A 237 23.99 -17.74 29.56
CA GLY A 237 22.82 -18.56 29.86
C GLY A 237 23.15 -20.03 29.72
N ALA A 238 23.85 -20.61 30.69
CA ALA A 238 23.83 -22.06 30.87
C ALA A 238 22.45 -22.46 31.40
N SER A 239 21.78 -23.40 30.74
CA SER A 239 20.62 -24.11 31.29
C SER A 239 20.90 -25.60 31.21
N PHE A 240 20.76 -26.27 32.36
CA PHE A 240 20.85 -27.72 32.53
C PHE A 240 19.78 -28.46 31.74
#